data_AF-X1CMY2-F1
#
_entry.id   AF-X1CMY2-F1
#
_cell.length_a   1.000
_cell.length_b   1.000
_cell.length_c   1.000
_cell.angle_alpha   90.00
_cell.angle_beta   90.00
_cell.angle_gamma   90.00
#
_symmetry.space_group_name_H-M   'P 1'
#
loop_
_entity.id
_entity.type
_entity.pdbx_description
1 polymer ?
#
loop_
_entity_poly.entity_id
_entity_poly.type
_entity_poly.pdbx_seq_one_letter_code
_entity_poly.pdbx_strand_id
1 'polypeptide(L)' 'RKMGEELPNIALPRQFFVIEELPIMGTGKIDFRSVTELVNDMVNNPDAN' A
#
# COMPACT_ATOMS: atom_id res chain seq x y z
N ARG A 1 5.58 15.85 5.41
CA ARG A 1 5.17 16.74 4.29
C ARG A 1 6.14 16.74 3.10
N LYS A 2 7.26 15.97 3.12
CA LYS A 2 8.26 15.95 2.03
C LYS A 2 7.71 15.62 0.63
N MET A 3 6.80 14.66 0.51
CA MET A 3 6.20 14.30 -0.79
C MET A 3 5.45 15.45 -1.46
N GLY A 4 4.85 16.36 -0.69
CA GLY A 4 4.09 17.51 -1.23
C GLY A 4 4.96 18.60 -1.84
N GLU A 5 6.28 18.54 -1.64
CA GLU A 5 7.23 19.46 -2.26
C GLU A 5 7.63 18.98 -3.67
N GLU A 6 7.58 17.67 -3.91
CA GLU A 6 8.08 17.02 -5.13
C GLU A 6 6.97 16.45 -6.04
N LEU A 7 5.77 16.21 -5.50
CA LEU A 7 4.67 15.54 -6.21
C LEU A 7 3.46 16.46 -6.40
N PRO A 8 2.75 16.35 -7.53
CA PRO A 8 1.48 17.04 -7.71
C PRO A 8 0.43 16.48 -6.72
N ASN A 9 -0.54 17.32 -6.34
CA ASN A 9 -1.57 16.95 -5.34
C ASN A 9 -2.31 15.65 -5.67
N ILE A 10 -2.52 15.33 -6.95
CA ILE A 10 -3.20 14.09 -7.39
C ILE A 10 -2.38 12.82 -7.11
N ALA A 11 -1.05 12.94 -6.98
CA ALA A 11 -0.15 11.83 -6.71
C ALA A 11 0.12 11.63 -5.21
N LEU A 12 -0.37 12.55 -4.37
CA LEU A 12 -0.22 12.43 -2.94
C LEU A 12 -1.16 11.35 -2.39
N PRO A 13 -0.62 10.33 -1.69
CA PRO A 13 -1.44 9.32 -1.05
C PRO A 13 -2.30 9.93 0.05
N ARG A 14 -3.56 9.51 0.13
CA ARG A 14 -4.51 9.95 1.16
C ARG A 14 -4.42 9.12 2.44
N GLN A 15 -3.89 7.91 2.34
CA GLN A 15 -3.79 6.93 3.40
C GLN A 15 -2.44 6.23 3.31
N PHE A 16 -1.92 5.79 4.46
CA PHE A 16 -0.69 5.02 4.56
C PHE A 16 -0.97 3.78 5.40
N PHE A 17 -0.57 2.62 4.88
CA PHE A 17 -0.67 1.33 5.57
C PHE A 17 0.73 0.84 5.88
N VAL A 18 0.91 0.31 7.09
CA VAL A 18 2.15 -0.35 7.51
C VAL A 18 1.89 -1.85 7.48
N ILE A 19 2.74 -2.56 6.75
CA ILE A 19 2.64 -4.01 6.53
C ILE A 19 3.99 -4.59 6.90
N GLU A 20 4.03 -5.63 7.71
CA GLU A 20 5.28 -6.25 8.17
C GLU A 20 6.04 -6.90 7.01
N GLU A 21 5.33 -7.60 6.13
CA GLU A 21 5.88 -8.28 4.97
C GLU A 21 5.09 -7.94 3.70
N LEU A 22 5.78 -7.51 2.64
CA LEU A 22 5.17 -7.27 1.35
C LEU A 22 5.11 -8.57 0.54
N PRO A 23 3.94 -8.95 0.00
CA PRO A 23 3.84 -10.02 -0.98
C PRO A 23 4.82 -9.83 -2.14
N ILE A 24 5.62 -10.87 -2.41
CA ILE A 24 6.60 -10.90 -3.49
C ILE A 24 6.31 -12.04 -4.46
N MET A 25 6.60 -11.80 -5.74
CA MET A 25 6.64 -12.81 -6.77
C MET A 25 7.87 -13.71 -6.58
N GLY A 26 7.89 -14.89 -7.19
CA GLY A 26 9.06 -15.79 -7.18
C GLY A 26 10.35 -15.20 -7.76
N THR A 27 10.28 -14.03 -8.42
CA THR A 27 11.44 -13.27 -8.93
C THR A 27 11.94 -12.19 -7.96
N GLY A 28 11.33 -12.07 -6.77
CA GLY A 28 11.67 -11.06 -5.75
C GLY A 28 11.06 -9.68 -6.01
N LYS A 29 10.27 -9.50 -7.07
CA LYS A 29 9.51 -8.27 -7.33
C LYS A 29 8.24 -8.25 -6.49
N ILE A 30 7.77 -7.06 -6.14
CA ILE A 30 6.50 -6.88 -5.42
C ILE A 30 5.36 -7.45 -6.26
N ASP A 31 4.53 -8.29 -5.64
CA ASP A 31 3.27 -8.72 -6.20
C ASP A 31 2.19 -7.67 -5.92
N PHE A 32 2.03 -6.72 -6.84
CA PHE A 32 1.06 -5.63 -6.70
C PHE A 32 -0.39 -6.13 -6.62
N ARG A 33 -0.73 -7.31 -7.16
CA ARG A 33 -2.10 -7.85 -7.08
C ARG A 33 -2.41 -8.25 -5.64
N SER A 34 -1.56 -9.09 -5.07
CA SER A 34 -1.70 -9.55 -3.69
C SER A 34 -1.61 -8.40 -2.68
N VAL A 35 -0.73 -7.42 -2.92
CA VAL A 35 -0.68 -6.18 -2.11
C VAL A 35 -2.00 -5.39 -2.18
N THR A 36 -2.61 -5.29 -3.37
CA THR A 36 -3.87 -4.54 -3.54
C THR A 36 -5.02 -5.21 -2.79
N GLU A 37 -5.11 -6.54 -2.86
CA GLU A 37 -6.12 -7.32 -2.14
C GLU A 37 -5.95 -7.15 -0.62
N LEU A 38 -4.72 -7.32 -0.12
CA LEU A 38 -4.38 -7.11 1.29
C LEU A 38 -4.77 -5.71 1.79
N VAL A 39 -4.40 -4.66 1.06
CA VAL A 39 -4.74 -3.28 1.45
C VAL A 39 -6.26 -3.04 1.40
N ASN A 40 -6.96 -3.59 0.40
CA ASN A 40 -8.42 -3.49 0.35
C ASN A 40 -9.09 -4.17 1.55
N ASP A 41 -8.58 -5.30 2.00
CA ASP A 41 -9.09 -5.98 3.19
C ASP A 41 -8.83 -5.14 4.45
N MET A 42 -7.64 -4.54 4.59
CA MET A 42 -7.35 -3.62 5.71
C MET A 42 -8.24 -2.37 5.71
N VAL A 43 -8.63 -1.87 4.54
CA VAL A 43 -9.54 -0.71 4.40
C VAL A 43 -10.98 -1.08 4.78
N ASN A 44 -11.46 -2.23 4.31
CA ASN A 44 -12.87 -2.62 4.43
C ASN A 44 -13.17 -3.45 5.68
N ASN A 45 -12.16 -4.07 6.29
CA ASN A 45 -12.28 -4.90 7.47
C ASN A 45 -11.18 -4.56 8.50
N PRO A 46 -11.28 -3.40 9.17
CA PRO A 46 -10.24 -2.91 10.07
C PRO A 46 -10.04 -3.78 11.32
N ASP A 47 -11.00 -4.63 11.66
CA ASP A 47 -10.97 -5.50 12.83
C ASP A 47 -10.38 -6.90 12.54
N ALA A 48 -9.94 -7.17 11.30
CA ALA A 48 -9.40 -8.46 10.88
C ALA A 48 -7.94 -8.72 11.32
N ASN A 49 -7.31 -7.77 12.01
CA ASN A 49 -5.92 -7.84 12.46
C ASN A 49 -5.82 -7.71 13.98
#